data_AF-A0A8J3FH16-F1
#
_entry.id   AF-A0A8J3FH16-F1
#
_cell.length_a   1.000
_cell.length_b   1.000
_cell.length_c   1.000
_cell.angle_alpha   90.00
_cell.angle_beta   90.00
_cell.angle_gamma   90.00
#
_symmetry.space_group_name_H-M   'P 1'
#
loop_
_entity.id
_entity.type
_entity.pdbx_description
1 polymer ?
#
loop_
_entity_poly.entity_id
_entity_poly.type
_entity_poly.pdbx_seq_one_letter_code
_entity_poly.pdbx_strand_id
1 'polypeptide(L)'
;MRTHRARAAALAAAALLTTAPALAAGPACAQPAARKGTPGGLAVVPRGPDQFDVVWNDAGMRLRSVGWSRAAGWAPATTTGRSAEGANVVLHGGPEALTLLRAVEGSLVESRWQAATGWRHDVVVAGAGVARTMAPTGTMTAVTHATGEVDAVWVDQQGGVRAARRAAAGTWAAPVQVAPAQSSGVGPDQMGVAAGAGPAGRTDVYWRGASGDVQTSARTGDAWSAPAALPLGGTTGGLAVVQAGARRTLLFSAADSQRAAEYADGGWSAPVRLGPAARGSGVPRAVGVGDRLEAYWAGSTTVETVRGAGDRWSAVAPVPGTGVLAAHSGRQAVVPWVHGDRLELFYIDQNSRLATVGRTGDGPWSAPTVIGSVA
;
A
#
# COMPACT_ATOMS: atom_id res chain seq x y z
N MET A 1 42.93 -61.41 53.76
CA MET A 1 43.13 -60.95 55.16
C MET A 1 43.33 -59.44 55.09
N ARG A 2 42.38 -58.62 55.57
CA ARG A 2 42.42 -57.83 56.84
C ARG A 2 43.77 -57.09 57.02
N THR A 3 43.91 -55.81 57.32
CA THR A 3 43.07 -54.66 57.78
C THR A 3 44.02 -53.44 57.73
N HIS A 4 43.59 -52.19 57.54
CA HIS A 4 43.24 -51.26 58.64
C HIS A 4 42.71 -49.91 58.11
N ARG A 5 41.67 -49.39 58.78
CA ARG A 5 41.23 -47.99 58.84
C ARG A 5 42.30 -47.16 59.61
N ALA A 6 42.42 -45.83 59.58
CA ALA A 6 41.44 -44.75 59.47
C ALA A 6 42.10 -43.36 59.20
N ARG A 7 41.30 -42.42 58.66
CA ARG A 7 41.12 -40.96 58.95
C ARG A 7 42.31 -40.12 59.44
N ALA A 8 42.52 -38.86 59.09
CA ALA A 8 41.82 -37.86 58.27
C ALA A 8 42.80 -36.67 58.09
N ALA A 9 42.74 -35.94 56.99
CA ALA A 9 43.26 -34.57 56.92
C ALA A 9 42.44 -33.76 55.90
N ALA A 10 42.28 -32.49 56.22
CA ALA A 10 41.19 -31.61 55.83
C ALA A 10 41.57 -30.63 54.72
N LEU A 11 40.52 -30.19 54.02
CA LEU A 11 40.31 -28.86 53.40
C LEU A 11 41.23 -28.36 52.27
N ALA A 12 40.58 -28.17 51.10
CA ALA A 12 40.40 -26.88 50.40
C ALA A 12 40.66 -27.00 48.89
N ALA A 13 39.62 -27.39 48.14
CA ALA A 13 39.60 -27.19 46.70
C ALA A 13 39.23 -25.72 46.42
N ALA A 14 40.24 -24.89 46.21
CA ALA A 14 40.08 -23.55 45.68
C ALA A 14 39.64 -23.64 44.21
N ALA A 15 38.39 -23.27 43.93
CA ALA A 15 37.93 -23.01 42.57
C ALA A 15 38.62 -21.72 42.09
N LEU A 16 39.51 -21.84 41.09
CA LEU A 16 39.95 -20.67 40.33
C LEU A 16 38.75 -20.13 39.54
N LEU A 17 38.11 -19.08 40.09
CA LEU A 17 37.37 -18.12 39.28
C LEU A 17 38.37 -17.41 38.37
N THR A 18 38.33 -17.70 37.08
CA THR A 18 38.96 -16.84 36.08
C THR A 18 38.02 -15.65 35.86
N THR A 19 38.47 -14.48 36.30
CA THR A 19 37.82 -13.19 36.10
C THR A 19 37.86 -12.84 34.62
N ALA A 20 36.72 -12.93 33.94
CA ALA A 20 36.51 -12.25 32.67
C ALA A 20 36.58 -10.72 32.90
N PRO A 21 37.27 -9.94 32.05
CA PRO A 21 37.32 -8.50 32.21
C PRO A 21 35.91 -7.91 32.05
N ALA A 22 35.52 -7.11 33.03
CA ALA A 22 34.32 -6.28 32.96
C ALA A 22 34.47 -5.35 31.74
N LEU A 23 33.76 -5.68 30.66
CA LEU A 23 33.50 -4.74 29.57
C LEU A 23 32.77 -3.55 30.20
N ALA A 24 33.48 -2.45 30.31
CA ALA A 24 32.93 -1.17 30.69
C ALA A 24 31.66 -0.93 29.88
N ALA A 25 30.55 -0.62 30.57
CA ALA A 25 29.35 -0.13 29.94
C ALA A 25 29.72 1.11 29.13
N GLY A 26 29.84 0.96 27.81
CA GLY A 26 29.91 2.08 26.89
C GLY A 26 28.70 2.99 27.12
N PRO A 27 28.79 4.28 26.75
CA PRO A 27 27.65 5.19 26.92
C PRO A 27 26.43 4.48 26.34
N ALA A 28 25.41 4.31 27.17
CA ALA A 28 24.15 3.68 26.77
C ALA A 28 23.80 4.29 25.42
N CYS A 29 23.85 3.47 24.36
CA CYS A 29 23.43 3.89 23.05
C CYS A 29 21.97 4.27 23.27
N ALA A 30 21.72 5.58 23.38
CA ALA A 30 20.38 6.09 23.54
C ALA A 30 19.56 5.40 22.47
N GLN A 31 18.55 4.63 22.86
CA GLN A 31 17.54 4.16 21.91
C GLN A 31 17.20 5.39 21.06
N PRO A 32 17.36 5.33 19.72
CA PRO A 32 17.04 6.48 18.90
C PRO A 32 15.62 6.87 19.28
N ALA A 33 15.45 8.10 19.78
CA ALA A 33 14.14 8.63 20.14
C ALA A 33 13.18 8.27 19.01
N ALA A 34 12.05 7.64 19.35
CA ALA A 34 11.07 7.13 18.39
C ALA A 34 10.87 8.18 17.29
N ARG A 35 11.43 7.93 16.10
CA ARG A 35 11.26 8.84 14.96
C ARG A 35 9.77 8.92 14.72
N LYS A 36 9.18 10.11 14.85
CA LYS A 36 7.80 10.38 14.41
C LYS A 36 7.63 9.76 13.03
N GLY A 37 6.67 8.85 12.88
CA GLY A 37 6.38 8.25 11.59
C GLY A 37 5.95 9.33 10.60
N THR A 38 6.20 9.13 9.31
CA THR A 38 5.72 10.06 8.28
C THR A 38 4.19 9.92 8.15
N PRO A 39 3.39 10.98 8.08
CA PRO A 39 1.94 10.91 7.77
C PRO A 39 1.63 10.40 6.35
N GLY A 40 0.40 9.95 6.04
CA GLY A 40 -0.04 9.57 4.69
C GLY A 40 -0.95 8.34 4.61
N GLY A 41 -0.84 7.51 3.56
CA GLY A 41 -1.64 6.28 3.42
C GLY A 41 -3.12 6.57 3.09
N LEU A 42 -3.35 7.52 2.19
CA LEU A 42 -4.68 7.96 1.81
C LEU A 42 -5.45 6.84 1.08
N ALA A 43 -6.69 6.59 1.50
CA ALA A 43 -7.59 5.67 0.81
C ALA A 43 -9.04 6.15 0.93
N VAL A 44 -9.88 5.73 -0.03
CA VAL A 44 -11.33 5.99 -0.02
C VAL A 44 -12.06 4.68 0.18
N VAL A 45 -12.98 4.67 1.14
CA VAL A 45 -13.74 3.50 1.54
C VAL A 45 -15.22 3.72 1.20
N PRO A 46 -15.79 3.02 0.22
CA PRO A 46 -17.21 3.14 -0.07
C PRO A 46 -18.04 2.63 1.10
N ARG A 47 -19.11 3.36 1.45
CA ARG A 47 -20.18 2.85 2.34
C ARG A 47 -21.45 2.50 1.58
N GLY A 48 -21.63 3.10 0.41
CA GLY A 48 -22.77 2.89 -0.47
C GLY A 48 -22.67 3.80 -1.69
N PRO A 49 -23.72 3.90 -2.50
CA PRO A 49 -23.71 4.71 -3.73
C PRO A 49 -23.52 6.21 -3.46
N ASP A 50 -24.03 6.71 -2.32
CA ASP A 50 -24.05 8.13 -1.97
C ASP A 50 -23.27 8.45 -0.67
N GLN A 51 -22.42 7.52 -0.23
CA GLN A 51 -21.66 7.66 1.01
C GLN A 51 -20.31 6.95 0.92
N PHE A 52 -19.27 7.61 1.40
CA PHE A 52 -17.92 7.04 1.52
C PHE A 52 -17.15 7.72 2.65
N ASP A 53 -16.10 7.08 3.11
CA ASP A 53 -15.12 7.66 4.02
C ASP A 53 -13.78 7.86 3.31
N VAL A 54 -13.08 8.92 3.67
CA VAL A 54 -11.67 9.09 3.34
C VAL A 54 -10.86 8.81 4.58
N VAL A 55 -9.87 7.93 4.48
CA VAL A 55 -9.02 7.49 5.59
C VAL A 55 -7.54 7.80 5.32
N TRP A 56 -6.82 8.16 6.37
CA TRP A 56 -5.38 8.46 6.31
C TRP A 56 -4.71 8.23 7.67
N ASN A 57 -3.38 8.19 7.68
CA ASN A 57 -2.57 8.16 8.89
C ASN A 57 -2.01 9.57 9.15
N ASP A 58 -2.22 10.09 10.37
CA ASP A 58 -1.66 11.37 10.81
C ASP A 58 -0.16 11.26 11.17
N ALA A 59 0.47 12.36 11.61
CA ALA A 59 1.87 12.38 12.02
C ALA A 59 2.19 11.50 13.25
N GLY A 60 1.16 11.16 14.04
CA GLY A 60 1.23 10.16 15.11
C GLY A 60 1.02 8.73 14.62
N MET A 61 0.93 8.54 13.30
CA MET A 61 0.59 7.30 12.62
C MET A 61 -0.81 6.79 12.94
N ARG A 62 -1.66 7.59 13.59
CA ARG A 62 -3.01 7.16 13.96
C ARG A 62 -3.90 7.25 12.74
N LEU A 63 -4.75 6.24 12.58
CA LEU A 63 -5.75 6.26 11.52
C LEU A 63 -6.80 7.33 11.85
N ARG A 64 -7.06 8.17 10.86
CA ARG A 64 -8.06 9.22 10.82
C ARG A 64 -9.07 8.87 9.75
N SER A 65 -10.29 9.35 9.93
CA SER A 65 -11.34 9.21 8.91
C SER A 65 -12.22 10.45 8.85
N VAL A 66 -12.71 10.75 7.67
CA VAL A 66 -13.71 11.79 7.43
C VAL A 66 -14.75 11.24 6.47
N GLY A 67 -16.02 11.29 6.88
CA GLY A 67 -17.13 10.77 6.09
C GLY A 67 -17.73 11.84 5.19
N TRP A 68 -18.18 11.43 4.01
CA TRP A 68 -19.02 12.24 3.14
C TRP A 68 -20.33 11.51 2.84
N SER A 69 -21.42 12.26 2.80
CA SER A 69 -22.69 11.78 2.25
C SER A 69 -23.34 12.83 1.36
N ARG A 70 -24.14 12.38 0.39
CA ARG A 70 -24.93 13.29 -0.47
C ARG A 70 -25.87 14.18 0.34
N ALA A 71 -26.43 13.67 1.44
CA ALA A 71 -27.43 14.38 2.25
C ALA A 71 -26.82 15.42 3.20
N ALA A 72 -25.64 15.15 3.76
CA ALA A 72 -25.03 15.99 4.81
C ALA A 72 -23.70 16.64 4.42
N GLY A 73 -23.14 16.30 3.26
CA GLY A 73 -21.79 16.72 2.87
C GLY A 73 -20.72 16.07 3.75
N TRP A 74 -19.64 16.82 4.00
CA TRP A 74 -18.49 16.39 4.80
C TRP A 74 -18.80 16.44 6.30
N ALA A 75 -18.58 15.32 6.98
CA ALA A 75 -18.56 15.25 8.44
C ALA A 75 -17.22 15.80 8.99
N PRO A 76 -17.13 16.11 10.29
CA PRO A 76 -15.84 16.39 10.94
C PRO A 76 -14.92 15.17 10.92
N ALA A 77 -13.62 15.41 10.78
CA ALA A 77 -12.61 14.36 10.86
C ALA A 77 -12.52 13.74 12.27
N THR A 78 -12.52 12.42 12.36
CA THR A 78 -12.39 11.66 13.61
C THR A 78 -11.04 10.96 13.69
N THR A 79 -10.63 10.58 14.91
CA THR A 79 -9.46 9.72 15.14
C THR A 79 -9.95 8.34 15.51
N THR A 80 -9.39 7.34 14.86
CA THR A 80 -9.95 6.00 14.84
C THR A 80 -8.86 4.93 14.78
N GLY A 81 -8.47 4.36 15.92
CA GLY A 81 -7.58 3.19 15.97
C GLY A 81 -6.14 3.47 16.42
N ARG A 82 -5.30 2.42 16.44
CA ARG A 82 -3.88 2.53 16.81
C ARG A 82 -3.00 2.98 15.65
N SER A 83 -1.78 3.38 16.00
CA SER A 83 -0.71 3.73 15.09
C SER A 83 -0.47 2.61 14.04
N ALA A 84 -0.63 2.93 12.77
CA ALA A 84 -0.34 2.07 11.62
C ALA A 84 0.81 2.64 10.81
N GLU A 85 1.63 1.76 10.29
CA GLU A 85 2.83 2.05 9.53
C GLU A 85 2.52 2.05 8.03
N GLY A 86 2.39 3.22 7.41
CA GLY A 86 2.40 3.32 5.95
C GLY A 86 1.02 3.28 5.29
N ALA A 87 0.83 2.37 4.33
CA ALA A 87 -0.33 2.35 3.42
C ALA A 87 -1.60 1.78 4.07
N ASN A 88 -2.76 2.27 3.63
CA ASN A 88 -4.07 1.68 3.91
C ASN A 88 -4.60 1.06 2.61
N VAL A 89 -4.89 -0.25 2.63
CA VAL A 89 -5.50 -0.94 1.49
C VAL A 89 -6.93 -1.32 1.87
N VAL A 90 -7.90 -0.89 1.06
CA VAL A 90 -9.32 -1.18 1.30
C VAL A 90 -9.63 -2.60 0.84
N LEU A 91 -10.16 -3.42 1.74
CA LEU A 91 -10.61 -4.78 1.41
C LEU A 91 -12.11 -4.83 1.16
N HIS A 92 -12.88 -4.12 2.00
CA HIS A 92 -14.32 -4.08 1.93
C HIS A 92 -14.85 -2.78 2.53
N GLY A 93 -15.97 -2.31 1.98
CA GLY A 93 -16.73 -1.22 2.56
C GLY A 93 -18.23 -1.39 2.33
N GLY A 94 -19.01 -1.08 3.37
CA GLY A 94 -20.45 -1.11 3.40
C GLY A 94 -20.99 -0.21 4.53
N PRO A 95 -22.31 -0.03 4.64
CA PRO A 95 -22.89 0.91 5.58
C PRO A 95 -22.60 0.51 7.04
N GLU A 96 -22.57 -0.80 7.31
CA GLU A 96 -22.43 -1.36 8.66
C GLU A 96 -21.00 -1.79 9.01
N ALA A 97 -20.13 -1.99 8.00
CA ALA A 97 -18.79 -2.51 8.21
C ALA A 97 -17.78 -2.01 7.18
N LEU A 98 -16.57 -1.69 7.64
CA LEU A 98 -15.42 -1.38 6.79
C LEU A 98 -14.26 -2.30 7.15
N THR A 99 -13.40 -2.58 6.19
CA THR A 99 -12.22 -3.42 6.41
C THR A 99 -11.02 -2.89 5.64
N LEU A 100 -9.93 -2.66 6.37
CA LEU A 100 -8.65 -2.22 5.85
C LEU A 100 -7.58 -3.28 6.13
N LEU A 101 -6.66 -3.43 5.19
CA LEU A 101 -5.38 -4.06 5.42
C LEU A 101 -4.34 -2.97 5.71
N ARG A 102 -3.58 -3.14 6.79
CA ARG A 102 -2.60 -2.17 7.26
C ARG A 102 -1.34 -2.88 7.73
N ALA A 103 -0.20 -2.19 7.70
CA ALA A 103 0.95 -2.61 8.49
C ALA A 103 0.89 -1.95 9.87
N VAL A 104 1.12 -2.73 10.92
CA VAL A 104 1.13 -2.27 12.32
C VAL A 104 2.26 -3.01 13.02
N GLU A 105 3.24 -2.28 13.54
CA GLU A 105 4.37 -2.83 14.29
C GLU A 105 5.10 -3.95 13.51
N GLY A 106 5.29 -3.75 12.20
CA GLY A 106 5.90 -4.74 11.30
C GLY A 106 5.07 -6.00 11.01
N SER A 107 3.83 -6.07 11.46
CA SER A 107 2.85 -7.11 11.13
C SER A 107 1.87 -6.62 10.07
N LEU A 108 1.26 -7.55 9.32
CA LEU A 108 0.16 -7.25 8.41
C LEU A 108 -1.16 -7.58 9.10
N VAL A 109 -2.04 -6.60 9.21
CA VAL A 109 -3.28 -6.72 10.00
C VAL A 109 -4.51 -6.31 9.21
N GLU A 110 -5.60 -7.05 9.42
CA GLU A 110 -6.93 -6.69 8.96
C GLU A 110 -7.65 -5.91 10.07
N SER A 111 -7.82 -4.61 9.87
CA SER A 111 -8.54 -3.72 10.78
C SER A 111 -9.99 -3.54 10.33
N ARG A 112 -10.94 -3.76 11.25
CA ARG A 112 -12.37 -3.74 10.96
C ARG A 112 -13.05 -2.59 11.70
N TRP A 113 -13.89 -1.85 11.00
CA TRP A 113 -14.85 -0.94 11.61
C TRP A 113 -16.25 -1.56 11.57
N GLN A 114 -17.03 -1.33 12.62
CA GLN A 114 -18.46 -1.64 12.66
C GLN A 114 -19.24 -0.46 13.21
N ALA A 115 -20.44 -0.19 12.68
CA ALA A 115 -21.25 0.95 13.10
C ALA A 115 -21.53 0.98 14.61
N ALA A 116 -21.88 -0.17 15.18
CA ALA A 116 -22.22 -0.28 16.60
C ALA A 116 -21.00 -0.15 17.54
N THR A 117 -19.79 -0.45 17.08
CA THR A 117 -18.63 -0.61 17.98
C THR A 117 -17.37 0.15 17.57
N GLY A 118 -17.41 0.89 16.47
CA GLY A 118 -16.28 1.64 15.96
C GLY A 118 -15.18 0.74 15.37
N TRP A 119 -13.96 1.28 15.33
CA TRP A 119 -12.78 0.57 14.83
C TRP A 119 -12.27 -0.41 15.89
N ARG A 120 -12.09 -1.67 15.49
CA ARG A 120 -11.46 -2.72 16.30
C ARG A 120 -10.22 -3.26 15.58
N HIS A 121 -9.21 -3.61 16.38
CA HIS A 121 -8.11 -4.49 15.98
C HIS A 121 -8.46 -5.94 16.33
N ASP A 122 -8.05 -6.99 15.64
CA ASP A 122 -7.49 -7.20 14.31
C ASP A 122 -7.50 -8.72 14.13
N VAL A 123 -7.59 -9.18 12.89
CA VAL A 123 -7.05 -10.51 12.55
C VAL A 123 -5.63 -10.29 12.05
N VAL A 124 -4.64 -10.91 12.71
CA VAL A 124 -3.26 -10.92 12.21
C VAL A 124 -3.26 -11.76 10.94
N VAL A 125 -2.97 -11.11 9.81
CA VAL A 125 -2.85 -11.77 8.50
C VAL A 125 -1.47 -12.40 8.36
N ALA A 126 -0.44 -11.68 8.83
CA ALA A 126 0.92 -12.17 8.92
C ALA A 126 1.65 -11.52 10.11
N GLY A 127 2.48 -12.32 10.80
CA GLY A 127 3.16 -11.92 12.04
C GLY A 127 4.28 -10.88 11.87
N ALA A 128 4.96 -10.58 12.97
CA ALA A 128 6.01 -9.56 13.03
C ALA A 128 7.22 -9.88 12.12
N GLY A 129 7.81 -8.84 11.54
CA GLY A 129 8.96 -8.95 10.62
C GLY A 129 8.58 -9.22 9.17
N VAL A 130 7.28 -9.20 8.85
CA VAL A 130 6.74 -9.48 7.51
C VAL A 130 6.47 -8.19 6.72
N ALA A 131 5.97 -7.15 7.38
CA ALA A 131 5.86 -5.82 6.80
C ALA A 131 7.03 -4.95 7.26
N ARG A 132 7.63 -4.16 6.36
CA ARG A 132 8.61 -3.16 6.81
C ARG A 132 7.89 -2.09 7.61
N THR A 133 8.42 -1.81 8.80
CA THR A 133 7.91 -0.86 9.80
C THR A 133 7.82 0.59 9.29
N MET A 134 8.28 0.84 8.06
CA MET A 134 8.22 2.12 7.34
C MET A 134 8.03 1.94 5.83
N ALA A 135 7.36 0.86 5.38
CA ALA A 135 7.14 0.64 3.97
C ALA A 135 6.34 1.80 3.33
N PRO A 136 6.83 2.43 2.24
CA PRO A 136 6.09 3.44 1.50
C PRO A 136 4.87 2.84 0.78
N THR A 137 4.04 3.71 0.21
CA THR A 137 2.83 3.23 -0.48
C THR A 137 3.19 2.40 -1.70
N GLY A 138 2.43 1.33 -1.94
CA GLY A 138 2.66 0.42 -3.07
C GLY A 138 3.47 -0.83 -2.72
N THR A 139 3.84 -1.08 -1.47
CA THR A 139 4.43 -2.38 -1.06
C THR A 139 3.40 -3.45 -0.73
N MET A 140 2.13 -3.08 -0.61
CA MET A 140 1.01 -4.00 -0.42
C MET A 140 -0.19 -3.58 -1.26
N THR A 141 -0.99 -4.56 -1.61
CA THR A 141 -2.24 -4.41 -2.36
C THR A 141 -3.17 -5.58 -2.02
N ALA A 142 -4.42 -5.47 -2.41
CA ALA A 142 -5.38 -6.56 -2.27
C ALA A 142 -6.39 -6.53 -3.41
N VAL A 143 -6.89 -7.71 -3.75
CA VAL A 143 -7.97 -7.90 -4.70
C VAL A 143 -9.12 -8.57 -3.99
N THR A 144 -10.29 -7.93 -4.00
CA THR A 144 -11.53 -8.53 -3.52
C THR A 144 -12.31 -9.07 -4.71
N HIS A 145 -12.60 -10.36 -4.67
CA HIS A 145 -13.34 -11.08 -5.71
C HIS A 145 -14.84 -10.92 -5.51
N ALA A 146 -15.62 -11.10 -6.58
CA ALA A 146 -17.09 -11.01 -6.53
C ALA A 146 -17.73 -11.99 -5.53
N THR A 147 -17.06 -13.11 -5.25
CA THR A 147 -17.44 -14.12 -4.26
C THR A 147 -17.14 -13.72 -2.81
N GLY A 148 -16.53 -12.55 -2.58
CA GLY A 148 -16.15 -12.04 -1.25
C GLY A 148 -14.81 -12.54 -0.72
N GLU A 149 -14.10 -13.36 -1.51
CA GLU A 149 -12.74 -13.78 -1.19
C GLU A 149 -11.75 -12.64 -1.44
N VAL A 150 -10.67 -12.58 -0.67
CA VAL A 150 -9.65 -11.54 -0.80
C VAL A 150 -8.28 -12.18 -0.99
N ASP A 151 -7.54 -11.73 -1.99
CA ASP A 151 -6.11 -12.03 -2.11
C ASP A 151 -5.30 -10.79 -1.73
N ALA A 152 -4.63 -10.83 -0.59
CA ALA A 152 -3.70 -9.79 -0.15
C ALA A 152 -2.29 -10.16 -0.60
N VAL A 153 -1.56 -9.18 -1.13
CA VAL A 153 -0.21 -9.37 -1.68
C VAL A 153 0.69 -8.25 -1.20
N TRP A 154 1.90 -8.59 -0.79
CA TRP A 154 2.87 -7.60 -0.31
C TRP A 154 4.31 -8.02 -0.61
N VAL A 155 5.19 -7.03 -0.56
CA VAL A 155 6.63 -7.24 -0.63
C VAL A 155 7.19 -7.21 0.79
N ASP A 156 7.86 -8.29 1.20
CA ASP A 156 8.40 -8.46 2.54
C ASP A 156 9.72 -7.71 2.76
N GLN A 157 10.25 -7.74 3.99
CA GLN A 157 11.45 -6.99 4.32
C GLN A 157 12.70 -7.45 3.55
N GLN A 158 12.71 -8.66 3.03
CA GLN A 158 13.79 -9.26 2.28
C GLN A 158 13.62 -9.08 0.77
N GLY A 159 12.59 -8.37 0.32
CA GLY A 159 12.29 -8.17 -1.11
C GLY A 159 11.62 -9.39 -1.76
N GLY A 160 11.13 -10.34 -0.97
CA GLY A 160 10.29 -11.42 -1.44
C GLY A 160 8.85 -10.96 -1.62
N VAL A 161 8.12 -11.60 -2.55
CA VAL A 161 6.68 -11.33 -2.74
C VAL A 161 5.91 -12.42 -2.03
N ARG A 162 4.98 -12.00 -1.18
CA ARG A 162 4.15 -12.86 -0.34
C ARG A 162 2.68 -12.61 -0.65
N ALA A 163 1.86 -13.63 -0.42
CA ALA A 163 0.43 -13.50 -0.51
C ALA A 163 -0.27 -14.27 0.60
N ALA A 164 -1.47 -13.83 0.96
CA ALA A 164 -2.39 -14.55 1.83
C ALA A 164 -3.79 -14.40 1.26
N ARG A 165 -4.61 -15.44 1.44
CA ARG A 165 -6.00 -15.43 0.99
C ARG A 165 -6.94 -15.43 2.18
N ARG A 166 -7.97 -14.59 2.11
CA ARG A 166 -9.11 -14.61 3.02
C ARG A 166 -10.25 -15.33 2.32
N ALA A 167 -10.76 -16.40 2.93
CA ALA A 167 -12.00 -17.02 2.49
C ALA A 167 -13.16 -16.02 2.64
N ALA A 168 -14.24 -16.21 1.88
CA ALA A 168 -15.45 -15.39 2.00
C ALA A 168 -16.02 -15.39 3.43
N ALA A 169 -15.93 -16.54 4.12
CA ALA A 169 -16.31 -16.70 5.53
C ALA A 169 -15.42 -15.91 6.51
N GLY A 170 -14.27 -15.40 6.06
CA GLY A 170 -13.49 -14.40 6.76
C GLY A 170 -12.21 -14.86 7.46
N THR A 171 -11.81 -16.11 7.27
CA THR A 171 -10.56 -16.67 7.78
C THR A 171 -9.43 -16.48 6.78
N TRP A 172 -8.27 -16.02 7.25
CA TRP A 172 -7.04 -15.98 6.46
C TRP A 172 -6.33 -17.33 6.45
N ALA A 173 -5.89 -17.75 5.27
CA ALA A 173 -4.91 -18.81 5.12
C ALA A 173 -3.51 -18.31 5.55
N ALA A 174 -2.63 -19.25 5.88
CA ALA A 174 -1.23 -18.93 6.15
C ALA A 174 -0.59 -18.25 4.92
N PRO A 175 0.30 -17.25 5.13
CA PRO A 175 1.03 -16.63 4.05
C PRO A 175 1.84 -17.64 3.22
N VAL A 176 1.80 -17.47 1.89
CA VAL A 176 2.58 -18.25 0.93
C VAL A 176 3.64 -17.37 0.25
N GLN A 177 4.70 -18.00 -0.23
CA GLN A 177 5.72 -17.33 -1.04
C GLN A 177 5.33 -17.33 -2.51
N VAL A 178 5.18 -16.13 -3.09
CA VAL A 178 4.94 -15.94 -4.53
C VAL A 178 6.27 -15.80 -5.28
N ALA A 179 7.22 -15.05 -4.70
CA ALA A 179 8.56 -14.88 -5.24
C ALA A 179 9.60 -14.90 -4.11
N PRO A 180 10.81 -15.47 -4.34
CA PRO A 180 11.85 -15.57 -3.32
C PRO A 180 12.41 -14.20 -2.89
N ALA A 181 13.15 -14.19 -1.78
CA ALA A 181 13.87 -13.01 -1.32
C ALA A 181 14.71 -12.38 -2.45
N GLN A 182 14.88 -11.06 -2.41
CA GLN A 182 15.57 -10.26 -3.43
C GLN A 182 14.94 -10.31 -4.83
N SER A 183 13.71 -10.81 -4.98
CA SER A 183 12.97 -10.71 -6.26
C SER A 183 12.56 -9.27 -6.56
N SER A 184 12.32 -8.47 -5.54
CA SER A 184 12.09 -7.03 -5.60
C SER A 184 13.28 -6.28 -5.02
N GLY A 185 13.42 -5.01 -5.41
CA GLY A 185 14.33 -4.10 -4.72
C GLY A 185 14.01 -4.00 -3.23
N VAL A 186 15.03 -3.78 -2.40
CA VAL A 186 14.94 -3.75 -0.93
C VAL A 186 15.04 -2.33 -0.35
N GLY A 187 14.90 -1.31 -1.19
CA GLY A 187 14.79 0.09 -0.77
C GLY A 187 13.32 0.53 -0.66
N PRO A 188 12.98 1.50 0.22
CA PRO A 188 11.62 2.00 0.34
C PRO A 188 11.06 2.44 -1.03
N ASP A 189 11.77 3.24 -1.80
CA ASP A 189 11.29 3.71 -3.12
C ASP A 189 11.44 2.67 -4.25
N GLN A 190 11.91 1.46 -3.94
CA GLN A 190 12.22 0.42 -4.92
C GLN A 190 11.21 -0.72 -4.96
N MET A 191 10.19 -0.66 -4.11
CA MET A 191 9.16 -1.68 -3.95
C MET A 191 7.83 -1.17 -4.51
N GLY A 192 7.25 -1.95 -5.40
CA GLY A 192 5.94 -1.68 -5.98
C GLY A 192 5.26 -3.02 -6.24
N VAL A 193 4.01 -3.14 -5.81
CA VAL A 193 3.11 -4.26 -6.10
C VAL A 193 1.75 -3.71 -6.49
N ALA A 194 1.19 -4.28 -7.54
CA ALA A 194 -0.16 -4.03 -8.00
C ALA A 194 -0.83 -5.39 -8.27
N ALA A 195 -2.12 -5.49 -8.02
CA ALA A 195 -2.87 -6.71 -8.26
C ALA A 195 -4.22 -6.41 -8.90
N GLY A 196 -4.64 -7.28 -9.81
CA GLY A 196 -5.91 -7.17 -10.52
C GLY A 196 -6.65 -8.49 -10.53
N ALA A 197 -7.98 -8.43 -10.39
CA ALA A 197 -8.83 -9.59 -10.62
C ALA A 197 -8.81 -9.95 -12.11
N GLY A 198 -8.73 -11.24 -12.39
CA GLY A 198 -8.90 -11.84 -13.70
C GLY A 198 -10.20 -12.67 -13.76
N PRO A 199 -10.53 -13.21 -14.95
CA PRO A 199 -11.68 -14.10 -15.12
C PRO A 199 -11.62 -15.30 -14.18
N ALA A 200 -12.80 -15.82 -13.79
CA ALA A 200 -12.95 -17.04 -12.99
C ALA A 200 -12.19 -17.03 -11.64
N GLY A 201 -12.03 -15.86 -11.01
CA GLY A 201 -11.37 -15.75 -9.70
C GLY A 201 -9.84 -15.82 -9.76
N ARG A 202 -9.26 -15.68 -10.96
CA ARG A 202 -7.81 -15.51 -11.12
C ARG A 202 -7.36 -14.20 -10.47
N THR A 203 -6.18 -14.19 -9.86
CA THR A 203 -5.53 -12.97 -9.40
C THR A 203 -4.20 -12.80 -10.11
N ASP A 204 -4.00 -11.64 -10.71
CA ASP A 204 -2.74 -11.30 -11.36
C ASP A 204 -1.99 -10.27 -10.53
N VAL A 205 -0.73 -10.55 -10.27
CA VAL A 205 0.15 -9.70 -9.49
C VAL A 205 1.29 -9.21 -10.36
N TYR A 206 1.65 -7.95 -10.17
CA TYR A 206 2.76 -7.28 -10.82
C TYR A 206 3.64 -6.66 -9.75
N TRP A 207 4.95 -6.82 -9.86
CA TRP A 207 5.88 -6.14 -8.97
C TRP A 207 7.12 -5.63 -9.69
N ARG A 208 7.79 -4.66 -9.08
CA ARG A 208 9.08 -4.18 -9.56
C ARG A 208 10.16 -5.20 -9.19
N GLY A 209 10.79 -5.79 -10.20
CA GLY A 209 11.93 -6.68 -10.04
C GLY A 209 13.15 -5.93 -9.49
N ALA A 210 14.10 -6.66 -8.88
CA ALA A 210 15.37 -6.09 -8.41
C ALA A 210 16.21 -5.46 -9.55
N SER A 211 16.10 -5.99 -10.77
CA SER A 211 16.68 -5.41 -12.00
C SER A 211 15.97 -4.15 -12.49
N GLY A 212 14.80 -3.84 -11.94
CA GLY A 212 13.92 -2.78 -12.41
C GLY A 212 12.87 -3.25 -13.42
N ASP A 213 12.91 -4.48 -13.94
CA ASP A 213 11.85 -4.95 -14.84
C ASP A 213 10.52 -5.16 -14.10
N VAL A 214 9.40 -5.10 -14.82
CA VAL A 214 8.12 -5.52 -14.24
C VAL A 214 8.04 -7.04 -14.26
N GLN A 215 7.84 -7.64 -13.09
CA GLN A 215 7.66 -9.07 -12.90
C GLN A 215 6.17 -9.38 -12.67
N THR A 216 5.74 -10.60 -12.98
CA THR A 216 4.37 -11.05 -12.78
C THR A 216 4.27 -12.48 -12.29
N SER A 217 3.16 -12.77 -11.61
CA SER A 217 2.70 -14.12 -11.25
C SER A 217 1.18 -14.09 -11.18
N ALA A 218 0.56 -15.21 -11.52
CA ALA A 218 -0.89 -15.37 -11.52
C ALA A 218 -1.30 -16.51 -10.58
N ARG A 219 -2.37 -16.29 -9.81
CA ARG A 219 -3.02 -17.33 -9.02
C ARG A 219 -4.24 -17.87 -9.74
N THR A 220 -4.31 -19.19 -9.90
CA THR A 220 -5.48 -19.92 -10.41
C THR A 220 -5.77 -21.08 -9.47
N GLY A 221 -6.99 -21.14 -8.89
CA GLY A 221 -7.20 -21.99 -7.71
C GLY A 221 -6.22 -21.59 -6.62
N ASP A 222 -5.61 -22.53 -5.89
CA ASP A 222 -4.67 -22.24 -4.80
C ASP A 222 -3.20 -22.09 -5.20
N ALA A 223 -2.87 -22.29 -6.48
CA ALA A 223 -1.49 -22.27 -6.96
C ALA A 223 -1.12 -20.93 -7.62
N TRP A 224 0.09 -20.47 -7.33
CA TRP A 224 0.73 -19.36 -8.03
C TRP A 224 1.62 -19.89 -9.16
N SER A 225 1.58 -19.22 -10.32
CA SER A 225 2.54 -19.48 -11.39
C SER A 225 3.95 -19.05 -10.99
N ALA A 226 4.96 -19.66 -11.60
CA ALA A 226 6.33 -19.18 -11.46
C ALA A 226 6.44 -17.70 -11.86
N PRO A 227 7.27 -16.91 -11.17
CA PRO A 227 7.57 -15.54 -11.58
C PRO A 227 8.09 -15.44 -13.00
N ALA A 228 7.59 -14.46 -13.75
CA ALA A 228 8.04 -14.17 -15.11
C ALA A 228 8.20 -12.66 -15.33
N ALA A 229 9.21 -12.27 -16.12
CA ALA A 229 9.41 -10.89 -16.51
C ALA A 229 8.44 -10.51 -17.64
N LEU A 230 7.85 -9.32 -17.54
CA LEU A 230 7.07 -8.72 -18.62
C LEU A 230 7.98 -7.89 -19.53
N PRO A 231 7.75 -7.90 -20.86
CA PRO A 231 8.55 -7.16 -21.83
C PRO A 231 8.15 -5.67 -21.88
N LEU A 232 8.11 -5.00 -20.73
CA LEU A 232 7.67 -3.60 -20.59
C LEU A 232 8.83 -2.61 -20.37
N GLY A 233 10.06 -3.13 -20.30
CA GLY A 233 11.26 -2.36 -19.95
C GLY A 233 11.34 -2.02 -18.45
N GLY A 234 12.34 -1.21 -18.10
CA GLY A 234 12.63 -0.86 -16.72
C GLY A 234 11.64 0.13 -16.11
N THR A 235 11.16 -0.19 -14.91
CA THR A 235 10.48 0.71 -13.97
C THR A 235 11.44 1.17 -12.88
N THR A 236 11.30 2.44 -12.49
CA THR A 236 12.05 3.04 -11.38
C THR A 236 11.19 3.27 -10.15
N GLY A 237 9.88 2.96 -10.21
CA GLY A 237 8.97 3.29 -9.12
C GLY A 237 7.67 2.51 -9.13
N GLY A 238 6.59 3.21 -8.72
CA GLY A 238 5.30 2.62 -8.43
C GLY A 238 4.62 1.92 -9.60
N LEU A 239 3.82 0.92 -9.26
CA LEU A 239 2.94 0.18 -10.16
C LEU A 239 1.49 0.41 -9.75
N ALA A 240 0.62 0.58 -10.74
CA ALA A 240 -0.82 0.51 -10.54
C ALA A 240 -1.44 -0.29 -11.67
N VAL A 241 -2.43 -1.11 -11.34
CA VAL A 241 -3.22 -1.82 -12.33
C VAL A 241 -4.66 -1.38 -12.19
N VAL A 242 -5.31 -1.13 -13.32
CA VAL A 242 -6.72 -0.79 -13.39
C VAL A 242 -7.40 -1.69 -14.40
N GLN A 243 -8.63 -2.11 -14.07
CA GLN A 243 -9.48 -2.89 -14.95
C GLN A 243 -10.63 -1.98 -15.41
N ALA A 244 -10.83 -1.86 -16.71
CA ALA A 244 -11.99 -1.20 -17.31
C ALA A 244 -12.63 -2.16 -18.34
N GLY A 245 -13.77 -2.74 -17.97
CA GLY A 245 -14.39 -3.82 -18.73
C GLY A 245 -13.45 -5.02 -18.89
N ALA A 246 -13.24 -5.47 -20.12
CA ALA A 246 -12.32 -6.57 -20.43
C ALA A 246 -10.83 -6.14 -20.47
N ARG A 247 -10.55 -4.84 -20.49
CA ARG A 247 -9.19 -4.31 -20.62
C ARG A 247 -8.54 -4.15 -19.26
N ARG A 248 -7.27 -4.53 -19.19
CA ARG A 248 -6.41 -4.27 -18.04
C ARG A 248 -5.28 -3.35 -18.47
N THR A 249 -5.06 -2.30 -17.70
CA THR A 249 -3.98 -1.34 -17.97
C THR A 249 -3.04 -1.32 -16.78
N LEU A 250 -1.76 -1.55 -17.04
CA LEU A 250 -0.69 -1.38 -16.08
C LEU A 250 -0.05 0.00 -16.29
N LEU A 251 -0.08 0.83 -15.25
CA LEU A 251 0.59 2.12 -15.20
C LEU A 251 1.85 2.01 -14.34
N PHE A 252 2.92 2.62 -14.81
CA PHE A 252 4.20 2.54 -14.13
C PHE A 252 5.11 3.75 -14.39
N SER A 253 5.92 4.06 -13.39
CA SER A 253 6.94 5.11 -13.47
C SER A 253 8.25 4.55 -14.02
N ALA A 254 8.71 5.06 -15.15
CA ALA A 254 10.08 4.90 -15.63
C ALA A 254 10.96 6.09 -15.23
N ALA A 255 12.26 5.99 -15.46
CA ALA A 255 13.22 7.04 -15.08
C ALA A 255 12.90 8.41 -15.71
N ASP A 256 12.32 8.40 -16.91
CA ASP A 256 12.11 9.57 -17.77
C ASP A 256 10.63 9.94 -17.96
N SER A 257 9.71 9.05 -17.58
CA SER A 257 8.31 9.14 -17.99
C SER A 257 7.36 8.31 -17.15
N GLN A 258 6.09 8.74 -17.15
CA GLN A 258 4.97 7.86 -16.85
C GLN A 258 4.61 7.03 -18.08
N ARG A 259 4.30 5.75 -17.89
CA ARG A 259 3.99 4.81 -18.97
C ARG A 259 2.73 4.00 -18.67
N ALA A 260 2.06 3.57 -19.73
CA ALA A 260 0.99 2.58 -19.67
C ALA A 260 1.26 1.43 -20.65
N ALA A 261 0.88 0.22 -20.26
CA ALA A 261 0.76 -0.92 -21.15
C ALA A 261 -0.62 -1.55 -20.95
N GLU A 262 -1.22 -2.03 -22.03
CA GLU A 262 -2.54 -2.68 -22.00
C GLU A 262 -2.40 -4.18 -22.21
N TYR A 263 -3.15 -4.96 -21.45
CA TYR A 263 -3.29 -6.38 -21.67
C TYR A 263 -4.56 -6.65 -22.48
N ALA A 264 -4.39 -7.22 -23.66
CA ALA A 264 -5.45 -7.63 -24.58
C ALA A 264 -5.01 -8.87 -25.37
N ASP A 265 -5.96 -9.71 -25.77
CA ASP A 265 -5.72 -10.86 -26.65
C ASP A 265 -4.61 -11.81 -26.20
N GLY A 266 -4.44 -11.96 -24.88
CA GLY A 266 -3.44 -12.84 -24.28
C GLY A 266 -2.05 -12.23 -24.10
N GLY A 267 -1.80 -10.99 -24.55
CA GLY A 267 -0.50 -10.34 -24.51
C GLY A 267 -0.54 -8.90 -23.96
N TRP A 268 0.64 -8.40 -23.59
CA TRP A 268 0.80 -6.98 -23.25
C TRP A 268 1.23 -6.19 -24.48
N SER A 269 0.66 -4.99 -24.63
CA SER A 269 1.10 -4.01 -25.61
C SER A 269 2.51 -3.52 -25.30
N ALA A 270 3.17 -2.93 -26.30
CA ALA A 270 4.34 -2.09 -26.03
C ALA A 270 3.94 -0.91 -25.12
N PRO A 271 4.80 -0.49 -24.19
CA PRO A 271 4.52 0.66 -23.34
C PRO A 271 4.37 1.95 -24.13
N VAL A 272 3.31 2.71 -23.84
CA VAL A 272 3.09 4.06 -24.37
C VAL A 272 3.52 5.08 -23.33
N ARG A 273 4.20 6.15 -23.77
CA ARG A 273 4.58 7.29 -22.93
C ARG A 273 3.36 8.17 -22.66
N LEU A 274 3.00 8.35 -21.40
CA LEU A 274 1.90 9.20 -20.97
C LEU A 274 2.33 10.65 -20.73
N GLY A 275 3.53 10.84 -20.19
CA GLY A 275 3.98 12.13 -19.69
C GLY A 275 5.39 12.09 -19.11
N PRO A 276 5.88 13.21 -18.56
CA PRO A 276 7.16 13.26 -17.86
C PRO A 276 7.13 12.36 -16.60
N ALA A 277 8.31 12.03 -16.06
CA ALA A 277 8.39 11.32 -14.78
C ALA A 277 7.73 12.15 -13.66
N ALA A 278 7.09 11.47 -12.71
CA ALA A 278 6.51 12.13 -11.54
C ALA A 278 7.61 12.71 -10.64
N ARG A 279 7.31 13.80 -9.91
CA ARG A 279 8.20 14.27 -8.84
C ARG A 279 8.01 13.41 -7.59
N GLY A 280 9.11 12.89 -7.06
CA GLY A 280 9.07 11.91 -5.98
C GLY A 280 8.45 10.59 -6.48
N SER A 281 8.53 9.53 -5.68
CA SER A 281 8.05 8.18 -5.97
C SER A 281 6.52 8.05 -6.09
N GLY A 282 5.84 9.06 -6.64
CA GLY A 282 4.41 9.09 -6.89
C GLY A 282 3.99 7.95 -7.80
N VAL A 283 3.34 6.95 -7.21
CA VAL A 283 2.69 5.85 -7.93
C VAL A 283 1.57 6.47 -8.78
N PRO A 284 1.56 6.30 -10.12
CA PRO A 284 0.42 6.72 -10.92
C PRO A 284 -0.83 6.00 -10.41
N ARG A 285 -1.96 6.71 -10.34
CA ARG A 285 -3.26 6.14 -9.97
C ARG A 285 -4.20 6.26 -11.14
N ALA A 286 -5.08 5.28 -11.31
CA ALA A 286 -6.06 5.33 -12.37
C ALA A 286 -7.44 4.91 -11.86
N VAL A 287 -8.46 5.43 -12.52
CA VAL A 287 -9.86 5.09 -12.28
C VAL A 287 -10.59 4.96 -13.61
N GLY A 288 -11.56 4.06 -13.69
CA GLY A 288 -12.49 4.00 -14.81
C GLY A 288 -13.54 5.09 -14.68
N VAL A 289 -13.79 5.82 -15.76
CA VAL A 289 -14.85 6.84 -15.86
C VAL A 289 -15.66 6.53 -17.11
N GLY A 290 -16.79 5.84 -16.97
CA GLY A 290 -17.54 5.33 -18.12
C GLY A 290 -16.72 4.27 -18.89
N ASP A 291 -16.49 4.51 -20.18
CA ASP A 291 -15.73 3.65 -21.09
C ASP A 291 -14.23 3.99 -21.19
N ARG A 292 -13.80 5.05 -20.50
CA ARG A 292 -12.41 5.52 -20.52
C ARG A 292 -11.72 5.32 -19.17
N LEU A 293 -10.39 5.39 -19.20
CA LEU A 293 -9.53 5.46 -18.04
C LEU A 293 -9.05 6.89 -17.83
N GLU A 294 -8.91 7.32 -16.58
CA GLU A 294 -8.19 8.54 -16.24
C GLU A 294 -7.10 8.22 -15.24
N ALA A 295 -5.90 8.70 -15.55
CA ALA A 295 -4.71 8.52 -14.72
C ALA A 295 -4.30 9.85 -14.08
N TYR A 296 -3.72 9.77 -12.89
CA TYR A 296 -3.31 10.89 -12.06
C TYR A 296 -1.98 10.61 -11.37
N TRP A 297 -1.12 11.61 -11.29
CA TRP A 297 0.11 11.55 -10.50
C TRP A 297 0.49 12.93 -9.98
N ALA A 298 1.42 12.94 -9.02
CA ALA A 298 2.01 14.16 -8.50
C ALA A 298 2.96 14.76 -9.55
N GLY A 299 2.58 15.90 -10.13
CA GLY A 299 3.43 16.72 -10.97
C GLY A 299 4.35 17.63 -10.15
N SER A 300 5.11 18.48 -10.85
CA SER A 300 6.05 19.38 -10.19
C SER A 300 5.39 20.57 -9.48
N THR A 301 4.20 20.96 -9.94
CA THR A 301 3.46 22.14 -9.48
C THR A 301 1.99 21.87 -9.17
N THR A 302 1.47 20.71 -9.57
CA THR A 302 0.05 20.37 -9.57
C THR A 302 -0.12 18.85 -9.68
N VAL A 303 -1.32 18.32 -9.43
CA VAL A 303 -1.68 16.98 -9.91
C VAL A 303 -1.77 17.03 -11.44
N GLU A 304 -1.12 16.09 -12.11
CA GLU A 304 -1.18 15.91 -13.55
C GLU A 304 -2.14 14.78 -13.90
N THR A 305 -2.82 14.89 -15.04
CA THR A 305 -3.77 13.89 -15.52
C THR A 305 -3.67 13.64 -17.01
N VAL A 306 -3.97 12.41 -17.41
CA VAL A 306 -4.22 11.99 -18.80
C VAL A 306 -5.47 11.13 -18.85
N ARG A 307 -6.14 11.14 -20.00
CA ARG A 307 -7.33 10.33 -20.26
C ARG A 307 -7.01 9.35 -21.38
N GLY A 308 -7.36 8.08 -21.16
CA GLY A 308 -7.08 6.97 -22.07
C GLY A 308 -8.35 6.29 -22.52
N ALA A 309 -8.43 5.93 -23.80
CA ALA A 309 -9.47 5.07 -24.35
C ALA A 309 -8.81 4.01 -25.25
N GLY A 310 -8.41 2.89 -24.65
CA GLY A 310 -7.53 1.92 -25.30
C GLY A 310 -6.12 2.47 -25.48
N ASP A 311 -5.54 2.25 -26.66
CA ASP A 311 -4.18 2.66 -27.02
C ASP A 311 -4.00 4.19 -27.18
N ARG A 312 -5.08 4.96 -27.12
CA ARG A 312 -5.06 6.43 -27.28
C ARG A 312 -5.14 7.15 -25.96
N TRP A 313 -4.13 7.97 -25.69
CA TRP A 313 -4.03 8.81 -24.51
C TRP A 313 -4.01 10.29 -24.88
N SER A 314 -4.67 11.13 -24.08
CA SER A 314 -4.62 12.58 -24.21
C SER A 314 -3.23 13.12 -23.86
N ALA A 315 -2.96 14.36 -24.26
CA ALA A 315 -1.85 15.11 -23.69
C ALA A 315 -2.03 15.27 -22.17
N VAL A 316 -0.90 15.41 -21.45
CA VAL A 316 -0.89 15.71 -20.02
C VAL A 316 -1.56 17.06 -19.78
N ALA A 317 -2.51 17.08 -18.86
CA ALA A 317 -3.18 18.29 -18.41
C ALA A 317 -3.01 18.48 -16.90
N PRO A 318 -2.88 19.72 -16.41
CA PRO A 318 -2.90 20.00 -14.98
C PRO A 318 -4.34 19.90 -14.44
N VAL A 319 -4.48 19.42 -13.20
CA VAL A 319 -5.72 19.51 -12.43
C VAL A 319 -5.71 20.84 -11.65
N PRO A 320 -6.55 21.83 -12.04
CA PRO A 320 -6.56 23.14 -11.41
C PRO A 320 -6.84 23.08 -9.90
N GLY A 321 -6.25 24.02 -9.16
CA GLY A 321 -6.46 24.17 -7.72
C GLY A 321 -5.70 23.18 -6.82
N THR A 322 -5.14 22.11 -7.37
CA THR A 322 -4.42 21.12 -6.54
C THR A 322 -3.08 21.65 -6.02
N GLY A 323 -2.38 22.46 -6.80
CA GLY A 323 -1.12 23.09 -6.40
C GLY A 323 -0.02 22.08 -6.08
N VAL A 324 1.06 22.55 -5.46
CA VAL A 324 2.18 21.68 -5.10
C VAL A 324 1.73 20.70 -4.01
N LEU A 325 1.87 19.41 -4.31
CA LEU A 325 1.61 18.33 -3.35
C LEU A 325 2.77 18.20 -2.38
N ALA A 326 2.49 17.76 -1.16
CA ALA A 326 3.56 17.51 -0.22
C ALA A 326 4.43 16.34 -0.66
N ALA A 327 5.75 16.57 -0.61
CA ALA A 327 6.77 15.55 -0.78
C ALA A 327 6.81 14.63 0.45
N HIS A 328 5.81 13.77 0.58
CA HIS A 328 5.86 12.66 1.52
C HIS A 328 6.59 11.51 0.84
N SER A 329 7.76 11.15 1.34
CA SER A 329 8.63 10.05 0.89
C SER A 329 7.85 8.80 0.41
N GLY A 330 7.54 8.73 -0.89
CA GLY A 330 6.89 7.60 -1.55
C GLY A 330 5.45 7.32 -1.15
N ARG A 331 4.64 8.33 -0.81
CA ARG A 331 3.24 8.13 -0.37
C ARG A 331 2.21 8.61 -1.37
N GLN A 332 1.05 7.95 -1.39
CA GLN A 332 -0.19 8.34 -2.10
C GLN A 332 -0.55 9.79 -1.77
N ALA A 333 -0.07 10.72 -2.58
CA ALA A 333 -0.44 12.12 -2.48
C ALA A 333 -1.73 12.42 -3.26
N VAL A 334 -2.21 11.48 -4.08
CA VAL A 334 -3.46 11.60 -4.84
C VAL A 334 -4.19 10.25 -4.88
N VAL A 335 -5.50 10.28 -4.66
CA VAL A 335 -6.40 9.13 -4.80
C VAL A 335 -7.64 9.57 -5.58
N PRO A 336 -7.84 9.04 -6.80
CA PRO A 336 -9.07 9.26 -7.54
C PRO A 336 -10.20 8.36 -7.04
N TRP A 337 -11.42 8.88 -7.04
CA TRP A 337 -12.63 8.17 -6.65
C TRP A 337 -13.84 8.62 -7.46
N VAL A 338 -14.61 7.67 -7.97
CA VAL A 338 -15.84 7.96 -8.72
C VAL A 338 -17.04 7.54 -7.88
N HIS A 339 -18.01 8.45 -7.74
CA HIS A 339 -19.29 8.18 -7.11
C HIS A 339 -20.41 8.88 -7.89
N GLY A 340 -21.39 8.09 -8.35
CA GLY A 340 -22.38 8.57 -9.31
C GLY A 340 -21.72 9.06 -10.61
N ASP A 341 -22.04 10.29 -11.00
CA ASP A 341 -21.49 10.99 -12.17
C ASP A 341 -20.29 11.90 -11.84
N ARG A 342 -19.84 11.86 -10.57
CA ARG A 342 -18.80 12.72 -10.04
C ARG A 342 -17.50 11.96 -9.83
N LEU A 343 -16.41 12.58 -10.28
CA LEU A 343 -15.04 12.20 -9.96
C LEU A 343 -14.51 13.14 -8.89
N GLU A 344 -13.99 12.59 -7.80
CA GLU A 344 -13.25 13.28 -6.74
C GLU A 344 -11.78 12.89 -6.78
N LEU A 345 -10.91 13.87 -6.55
CA LEU A 345 -9.49 13.66 -6.32
C LEU A 345 -9.15 14.11 -4.91
N PHE A 346 -8.80 13.16 -4.06
CA PHE A 346 -8.29 13.44 -2.73
C PHE A 346 -6.78 13.58 -2.78
N TYR A 347 -6.23 14.61 -2.16
CA TYR A 347 -4.79 14.85 -2.18
C TYR A 347 -4.28 15.51 -0.91
N ILE A 348 -2.97 15.37 -0.69
CA ILE A 348 -2.28 16.01 0.42
C ILE A 348 -1.38 17.12 -0.14
N ASP A 349 -1.70 18.37 0.18
CA ASP A 349 -0.94 19.53 -0.29
C ASP A 349 0.37 19.70 0.48
N GLN A 350 1.25 20.59 -0.02
CA GLN A 350 2.56 20.90 0.59
C GLN A 350 2.51 21.39 2.05
N ASN A 351 1.33 21.81 2.53
CA ASN A 351 1.10 22.27 3.89
C ASN A 351 0.52 21.16 4.79
N SER A 352 0.58 19.89 4.35
CA SER A 352 0.04 18.75 5.07
C SER A 352 -1.48 18.82 5.29
N ARG A 353 -2.20 19.54 4.43
CA ARG A 353 -3.67 19.56 4.44
C ARG A 353 -4.20 18.47 3.52
N LEU A 354 -5.19 17.73 4.02
CA LEU A 354 -5.98 16.82 3.19
C LEU A 354 -7.08 17.64 2.52
N ALA A 355 -7.09 17.64 1.19
CA ALA A 355 -8.01 18.40 0.39
C ALA A 355 -8.64 17.54 -0.72
N THR A 356 -9.73 18.05 -1.30
CA THR A 356 -10.39 17.45 -2.45
C THR A 356 -10.73 18.47 -3.52
N VAL A 357 -10.70 18.04 -4.78
CA VAL A 357 -11.31 18.71 -5.92
C VAL A 357 -12.16 17.70 -6.68
N GLY A 358 -13.33 18.13 -7.13
CA GLY A 358 -14.27 17.26 -7.81
C GLY A 358 -14.72 17.85 -9.15
N ARG A 359 -15.22 16.99 -10.03
CA ARG A 359 -15.91 17.41 -11.25
C ARG A 359 -17.01 16.42 -11.62
N THR A 360 -18.05 16.93 -12.27
CA THR A 360 -19.12 16.10 -12.83
C THR A 360 -18.87 15.88 -14.31
N GLY A 361 -18.77 14.62 -14.73
CA GLY A 361 -18.41 14.24 -16.10
C GLY A 361 -17.12 14.93 -16.60
N ASP A 362 -17.25 15.65 -17.72
CA ASP A 362 -16.17 16.46 -18.33
C ASP A 362 -16.24 17.96 -17.99
N GLY A 363 -17.06 18.33 -17.01
CA GLY A 363 -17.18 19.70 -16.54
C GLY A 363 -15.92 20.24 -15.86
N PRO A 364 -15.94 21.52 -15.44
CA PRO A 364 -14.83 22.15 -14.75
C PRO A 364 -14.58 21.49 -13.39
N TRP A 365 -13.32 21.52 -12.96
CA TRP A 365 -12.95 21.16 -11.59
C TRP A 365 -13.47 22.20 -10.60
N SER A 366 -13.94 21.73 -9.45
CA SER A 366 -14.34 22.58 -8.34
C SER A 366 -13.14 23.29 -7.72
N ALA A 367 -13.41 24.34 -6.95
CA ALA A 367 -12.40 24.89 -6.06
C ALA A 367 -11.96 23.85 -5.02
N PRO A 368 -10.70 23.89 -4.55
CA PRO A 368 -10.21 23.04 -3.47
C PRO A 368 -11.03 23.18 -2.19
N THR A 369 -11.37 22.04 -1.59
CA THR A 369 -11.99 22.00 -0.26
C THR A 369 -11.06 21.26 0.69
N VAL A 370 -10.67 21.91 1.79
CA VAL A 370 -9.89 21.26 2.86
C VAL A 370 -10.83 20.44 3.73
N ILE A 371 -10.55 19.15 3.87
CA ILE A 371 -11.37 18.18 4.61
C ILE A 371 -10.65 17.58 5.83
N GLY A 372 -9.36 17.87 5.98
CA GLY A 372 -8.58 17.42 7.14
C GLY A 372 -7.13 17.90 7.14
N SER A 373 -6.38 17.39 8.10
CA SER A 373 -4.94 17.61 8.26
C SER A 373 -4.23 16.29 8.48
N VAL A 374 -3.02 16.16 7.93
CA VAL A 374 -2.12 15.03 8.20
C VAL A 374 -0.99 15.39 9.17
N ALA A 375 -0.87 16.67 9.54
CA ALA A 375 0.13 17.17 10.49
C ALA A 375 -0.05 16.66 11.93
#